data_AF-A0A2D4GPG9-F1
#
_entry.id   AF-A0A2D4GPG9-F1
#
_cell.length_a   1.000
_cell.length_b   1.000
_cell.length_c   1.000
_cell.angle_alpha   90.00
_cell.angle_beta   90.00
_cell.angle_gamma   90.00
#
_symmetry.space_group_name_H-M   'P 1'
#
loop_
_entity.id
_entity.type
_entity.pdbx_description
1 polymer ?
#
loop_
_entity_poly.entity_id
_entity_poly.type
_entity_poly.pdbx_seq_one_letter_code
_entity_poly.pdbx_strand_id
1 'polypeptide(L)'
;VIVNAIGIGDMFNVEEESETLKAIACNDQKRVQKMKMFTDLVAEEFLDKIEIELCPDPQVVCPELPCQTEISVTQCIQRRVDLVFLLDGSERIGSQNFRRAHGFIE
;
A
#
# COMPACT_ATOMS: atom_id res chain seq x y z
N VAL A 1 -2.75 -3.31 -13.69
CA VAL A 1 -2.62 -2.19 -12.71
C VAL A 1 -3.11 -2.72 -11.37
N ILE A 2 -2.32 -2.56 -10.32
CA ILE A 2 -2.69 -2.91 -8.95
C ILE A 2 -3.07 -1.59 -8.26
N VAL A 3 -4.22 -1.56 -7.60
CA VAL A 3 -4.71 -0.38 -6.88
C VAL A 3 -4.91 -0.78 -5.43
N ASN A 4 -4.23 -0.08 -4.53
CA ASN A 4 -4.41 -0.19 -3.09
C ASN A 4 -5.08 1.11 -2.61
N ALA A 5 -6.09 0.96 -1.76
CA ALA A 5 -6.86 2.08 -1.22
C ALA A 5 -6.64 2.16 0.29
N ILE A 6 -6.28 3.34 0.78
CA ILE A 6 -6.08 3.61 2.21
C ILE A 6 -7.17 4.58 2.63
N GLY A 7 -8.04 4.12 3.52
CA GLY A 7 -8.96 4.97 4.26
C GLY A 7 -8.34 5.32 5.61
N ILE A 8 -8.52 6.57 6.01
CA ILE A 8 -8.14 7.02 7.36
C ILE A 8 -9.37 7.67 7.97
N GLY A 9 -9.85 7.09 9.06
CA GLY A 9 -10.96 7.58 9.84
C GLY A 9 -10.71 8.99 10.38
N ASP A 10 -11.80 9.68 10.70
CA ASP A 10 -11.75 11.01 11.27
C ASP A 10 -12.05 11.03 12.77
N MET A 11 -11.94 12.22 13.37
CA MET A 11 -12.18 12.47 14.79
C MET A 11 -13.65 12.26 15.20
N PHE A 12 -14.56 11.99 14.26
CA PHE A 12 -15.98 11.73 14.49
C PHE A 12 -16.31 10.22 14.54
N ASN A 13 -15.31 9.33 14.48
CA ASN A 13 -15.50 7.88 14.46
C ASN A 13 -16.47 7.42 13.36
N VAL A 14 -16.60 8.19 12.28
CA VAL A 14 -17.36 7.75 11.11
C VAL A 14 -16.55 6.63 10.49
N GLU A 15 -17.16 5.44 10.41
CA GLU A 15 -16.53 4.33 9.69
C GLU A 15 -16.27 4.79 8.26
N GLU A 16 -15.00 4.70 7.85
CA GLU A 16 -14.58 5.00 6.48
C GLU A 16 -15.53 4.31 5.48
N GLU A 17 -15.95 5.03 4.44
CA GLU A 17 -16.88 4.54 3.43
C GLU A 17 -16.28 3.33 2.69
N SER A 18 -16.51 2.16 3.27
CA SER A 18 -15.87 0.91 2.87
C SER A 18 -16.24 0.51 1.44
N GLU A 19 -17.41 0.93 0.97
CA GLU A 19 -17.91 0.59 -0.36
C GLU A 19 -17.20 1.39 -1.46
N THR A 20 -16.92 2.67 -1.23
CA THR A 20 -16.23 3.52 -2.21
C THR A 20 -14.75 3.16 -2.30
N LEU A 21 -14.09 2.93 -1.16
CA LEU A 21 -12.70 2.43 -1.13
C LEU A 21 -12.57 1.07 -1.81
N LYS A 22 -13.56 0.19 -1.61
CA LYS A 22 -13.61 -1.11 -2.29
C LYS A 22 -13.77 -0.96 -3.80
N ALA A 23 -14.59 -0.01 -4.26
CA ALA A 23 -14.74 0.25 -5.69
C ALA A 23 -13.42 0.75 -6.32
N ILE A 24 -12.67 1.61 -5.61
CA ILE A 24 -11.35 2.09 -6.03
C ILE A 24 -10.35 0.92 -6.09
N ALA A 25 -10.35 0.04 -5.08
CA ALA A 25 -9.52 -1.15 -5.01
C ALA A 25 -9.98 -2.30 -5.94
N CYS A 26 -10.71 -2.00 -7.02
CA CYS A 26 -11.22 -2.97 -7.99
C CYS A 26 -12.05 -4.11 -7.37
N ASN A 27 -12.87 -3.80 -6.36
CA ASN A 27 -13.66 -4.73 -5.56
C ASN A 27 -12.86 -5.74 -4.72
N ASP A 28 -11.55 -5.55 -4.56
CA ASP A 28 -10.71 -6.38 -3.70
C ASP A 28 -10.60 -5.79 -2.28
N GLN A 29 -11.31 -6.41 -1.33
CA GLN A 29 -11.31 -5.98 0.07
C GLN A 29 -9.95 -6.18 0.75
N LYS A 30 -9.08 -7.06 0.25
CA LYS A 30 -7.74 -7.27 0.82
C LYS A 30 -6.82 -6.07 0.59
N ARG A 31 -7.12 -5.30 -0.46
CA ARG A 31 -6.38 -4.11 -0.89
C ARG A 31 -6.94 -2.80 -0.32
N VAL A 32 -7.92 -2.89 0.57
CA VAL A 32 -8.43 -1.77 1.35
C VAL A 32 -7.81 -1.82 2.74
N GLN A 33 -6.98 -0.83 3.07
CA GLN A 33 -6.47 -0.62 4.42
C GLN A 33 -7.29 0.47 5.09
N LYS A 34 -7.71 0.19 6.32
CA LYS A 34 -8.45 1.12 7.17
C LYS A 34 -7.59 1.49 8.36
N MET A 35 -7.56 2.77 8.71
CA MET A 35 -6.65 3.29 9.73
C MET A 35 -7.37 4.32 10.58
N LYS A 36 -7.12 4.32 11.88
CA LYS A 36 -7.84 5.25 12.76
C LYS A 36 -7.21 6.64 12.76
N MET A 37 -5.89 6.71 12.58
CA MET A 37 -5.15 7.96 12.69
C MET A 37 -4.13 8.11 11.56
N PHE A 38 -3.90 9.35 11.14
CA PHE A 38 -2.84 9.68 10.17
C PHE A 38 -1.43 9.37 10.68
N THR A 39 -1.24 9.24 11.99
CA THR A 39 0.03 8.79 12.59
C THR A 39 0.32 7.33 12.30
N ASP A 40 -0.70 6.53 12.01
CA ASP A 40 -0.54 5.10 11.78
C ASP A 40 0.13 4.84 10.42
N LEU A 41 0.19 5.84 9.52
CA LEU A 41 0.88 5.77 8.22
C LEU A 41 2.38 5.51 8.35
N VAL A 42 2.97 5.88 9.49
CA VAL A 42 4.39 5.63 9.79
C VAL A 42 4.60 4.49 10.77
N ALA A 43 3.53 3.76 11.12
CA ALA A 43 3.64 2.61 12.00
C ALA A 43 4.31 1.43 11.27
N GLU A 44 5.19 0.71 11.98
CA GLU A 44 5.91 -0.45 11.44
C GLU A 44 4.95 -1.50 10.85
N GLU A 45 3.85 -1.79 11.54
CA GLU A 45 2.84 -2.76 11.07
C GLU A 45 2.28 -2.41 9.67
N PHE A 46 2.08 -1.12 9.40
CA PHE A 46 1.59 -0.67 8.10
C PHE A 46 2.69 -0.75 7.02
N LEU A 47 3.91 -0.32 7.36
CA LEU A 47 5.06 -0.35 6.46
C LEU A 47 5.42 -1.78 6.04
N ASP A 48 5.42 -2.72 6.97
CA ASP A 48 5.71 -4.13 6.69
C ASP A 48 4.68 -4.72 5.70
N LYS A 49 3.40 -4.35 5.88
CA LYS A 49 2.33 -4.84 5.01
C LYS A 49 2.43 -4.27 3.59
N ILE A 50 2.73 -2.98 3.44
CA ILE A 50 2.88 -2.38 2.11
C ILE A 50 4.16 -2.88 1.42
N GLU A 51 5.22 -3.15 2.18
CA GLU A 51 6.43 -3.77 1.66
C GLU A 51 6.11 -5.13 1.01
N ILE A 52 5.37 -6.01 1.69
CA ILE A 52 4.99 -7.33 1.15
C ILE A 52 4.19 -7.20 -0.17
N GLU A 53 3.28 -6.23 -0.26
CA GLU A 53 2.46 -6.01 -1.45
C GLU A 53 3.26 -5.41 -2.63
N LEU A 54 4.20 -4.51 -2.34
CA LEU A 54 5.08 -3.91 -3.34
C LEU A 54 6.17 -4.87 -3.81
N CYS A 55 6.63 -5.72 -2.90
CA CYS A 55 7.81 -6.57 -3.01
C CYS A 55 7.50 -8.03 -2.66
N PRO A 56 6.64 -8.72 -3.41
CA PRO A 56 6.39 -10.14 -3.14
C PRO A 56 7.65 -10.96 -3.42
N ASP A 57 7.77 -12.06 -2.66
CA ASP A 57 8.83 -13.03 -2.89
C ASP A 57 8.77 -13.55 -4.34
N PRO A 58 9.93 -13.61 -5.02
CA PRO A 58 9.99 -14.02 -6.40
C PRO A 58 9.64 -15.50 -6.52
N GLN A 59 8.66 -15.83 -7.36
CA GLN A 59 8.39 -17.22 -7.67
C GLN A 59 9.48 -17.76 -8.60
N VAL A 60 10.26 -18.71 -8.07
CA VAL A 60 11.23 -19.48 -8.85
C VAL A 60 10.46 -20.52 -9.67
N VAL A 61 10.17 -20.19 -10.93
CA VAL A 61 9.63 -21.17 -11.88
C VAL A 61 10.81 -21.82 -12.59
N CYS A 62 11.22 -23.00 -12.15
CA CYS A 62 12.13 -23.82 -12.93
C CYS A 62 11.34 -24.55 -14.04
N PRO A 63 11.77 -24.49 -15.31
CA PRO A 63 11.31 -25.46 -16.31
C PRO A 63 11.76 -26.88 -15.92
N GLU A 64 11.28 -27.92 -16.61
CA GLU A 64 11.69 -29.34 -16.42
C GLU A 64 13.17 -29.60 -16.78
N LEU A 65 14.07 -28.91 -16.10
CA LEU A 65 15.51 -29.06 -16.11
C LEU A 65 15.97 -29.06 -14.65
N PRO A 66 17.07 -29.75 -14.30
CA PRO A 66 17.61 -29.68 -12.95
C PRO A 66 17.94 -28.21 -12.64
N CYS A 67 17.19 -27.59 -11.72
CA CYS A 67 17.47 -26.23 -11.27
C CYS A 67 18.92 -26.19 -10.80
N GLN A 68 19.71 -25.23 -11.29
CA GLN A 68 20.93 -24.86 -10.59
C GLN A 68 20.50 -24.36 -9.20
N THR A 69 21.15 -24.85 -8.15
CA THR A 69 20.80 -24.58 -6.75
C THR A 69 20.89 -23.11 -6.36
N GLU A 70 21.56 -22.28 -7.17
CA GLU A 70 21.71 -20.85 -6.92
C GLU A 70 21.16 -20.03 -8.09
N ILE A 71 19.89 -19.67 -7.99
CA ILE A 71 19.27 -18.68 -8.85
C ILE A 71 19.51 -17.33 -8.17
N SER A 72 20.32 -16.46 -8.78
CA SER A 72 20.56 -15.12 -8.25
C SER A 72 19.31 -14.28 -8.46
N VAL A 73 18.36 -14.35 -7.54
CA VAL A 73 17.16 -13.54 -7.66
C VAL A 73 17.50 -12.10 -7.27
N THR A 74 17.21 -11.17 -8.18
CA THR A 74 17.38 -9.74 -7.94
C THR A 74 16.63 -9.33 -6.67
N GLN A 75 17.36 -8.70 -5.74
CA GLN A 75 16.82 -8.14 -4.50
C GLN A 75 15.67 -7.18 -4.82
N CYS A 76 14.65 -7.08 -3.95
CA CYS A 76 13.45 -6.32 -4.33
C CYS A 76 13.74 -4.85 -4.68
N ILE A 77 14.68 -4.23 -3.97
CA ILE A 77 15.12 -2.83 -4.16
C ILE A 77 15.67 -2.58 -5.58
N GLN A 78 16.09 -3.63 -6.29
CA GLN A 78 16.64 -3.54 -7.64
C GLN A 78 15.61 -3.86 -8.74
N ARG A 79 14.36 -4.17 -8.37
CA ARG A 79 13.27 -4.40 -9.33
C ARG A 79 12.70 -3.06 -9.75
N ARG A 80 12.53 -2.86 -11.06
CA ARG A 80 11.89 -1.65 -11.57
C ARG A 80 10.40 -1.72 -11.30
N VAL A 81 9.86 -0.72 -10.61
CA VAL A 81 8.43 -0.57 -10.31
C VAL A 81 8.05 0.87 -10.59
N ASP A 82 6.89 1.08 -11.21
CA ASP A 82 6.29 2.40 -11.38
C ASP A 82 5.23 2.59 -10.28
N LEU A 83 5.41 3.60 -9.43
CA LEU A 83 4.54 3.92 -8.30
C LEU A 83 3.89 5.28 -8.51
N VAL A 84 2.57 5.36 -8.33
CA VAL A 84 1.79 6.59 -8.43
C VAL A 84 0.99 6.76 -7.16
N PHE A 85 1.23 7.84 -6.43
CA PHE A 85 0.46 8.22 -5.24
C PHE A 85 -0.63 9.21 -5.63
N LEU A 86 -1.87 8.92 -5.21
CA LEU A 86 -3.01 9.83 -5.33
C LEU A 86 -3.40 10.25 -3.91
N LEU A 87 -3.14 11.51 -3.58
CA LEU A 87 -3.40 12.07 -2.26
C LEU A 87 -4.70 12.88 -2.26
N ASP A 88 -5.58 12.65 -1.28
CA ASP A 88 -6.79 13.44 -1.11
C ASP A 88 -6.46 14.88 -0.65
N GLY A 89 -6.88 15.86 -1.44
CA GLY A 89 -6.72 17.29 -1.20
C GLY A 89 -8.02 17.98 -0.74
N SER A 90 -9.04 17.23 -0.36
CA SER A 90 -10.31 17.78 0.12
C SER A 90 -10.13 18.64 1.38
N GLU A 91 -10.98 19.65 1.58
CA GLU A 91 -10.93 20.48 2.78
C GLU A 91 -11.12 19.65 4.07
N ARG A 92 -11.87 18.54 3.97
CA ARG A 92 -12.21 17.65 5.09
C ARG A 92 -10.98 17.03 5.76
N ILE A 93 -9.88 16.84 5.04
CA ILE A 93 -8.65 16.27 5.60
C ILE A 93 -8.03 17.22 6.64
N GLY A 94 -8.13 18.53 6.42
CA GLY A 94 -7.46 19.55 7.22
C GLY A 94 -5.94 19.65 6.98
N SER A 95 -5.38 20.83 7.23
CA SER A 95 -3.97 21.15 6.89
C SER A 95 -2.92 20.36 7.68
N GLN A 96 -3.24 19.87 8.88
CA GLN A 96 -2.31 19.07 9.68
C GLN A 96 -2.21 17.63 9.14
N ASN A 97 -3.35 17.00 8.86
CA ASN A 97 -3.37 15.63 8.32
C ASN A 97 -2.84 15.59 6.89
N PHE A 98 -3.16 16.60 6.07
CA PHE A 98 -2.56 16.73 4.74
C PHE A 98 -1.03 16.76 4.82
N ARG A 99 -0.45 17.55 5.73
CA ARG A 99 1.02 17.58 5.93
C ARG A 99 1.59 16.25 6.39
N ARG A 100 0.88 15.50 7.23
CA ARG A 100 1.31 14.15 7.65
C ARG A 100 1.31 13.18 6.48
N ALA A 101 0.24 13.16 5.70
CA ALA A 101 0.13 12.30 4.53
C ALA A 101 1.12 12.69 3.42
N HIS A 102 1.36 13.99 3.22
CA HIS A 102 2.40 14.47 2.32
C HIS A 102 3.80 14.06 2.78
N GLY A 103 4.11 14.26 4.06
CA GLY A 103 5.40 13.87 4.64
C GLY A 103 5.62 12.34 4.74
N PHE A 104 4.58 11.53 4.49
CA PHE A 104 4.74 10.09 4.29
C PHE A 104 5.17 9.74 2.87
N ILE A 105 4.82 10.57 1.88
CA ILE A 105 5.15 10.35 0.46
C ILE A 105 6.54 10.89 0.10
N GLU A 106 6.99 11.97 0.75
CA GLU A 106 8.35 12.53 0.64
C GLU A 106 9.41 11.67 1.34
#